data_AF-A0A1D1W4J7-F1
#
_entry.id   AF-A0A1D1W4J7-F1
#
_cell.length_a   1.000
_cell.length_b   1.000
_cell.length_c   1.000
_cell.angle_alpha   90.00
_cell.angle_beta   90.00
_cell.angle_gamma   90.00
#
_symmetry.space_group_name_H-M   'P 1'
#
loop_
_entity.id
_entity.type
_entity.pdbx_description
1 polymer ?
#
loop_
_entity_poly.entity_id
_entity_poly.type
_entity_poly.pdbx_seq_one_letter_code
_entity_poly.pdbx_strand_id
1 'polypeptide(L)'
;MLDKDFVKLKLAEEEFPVRRLLCVFHVIKVVKTRVARSDPLVAYKQEILTAFRRALYTFTRAAFEAKWRELIEVCPDHLNEYFRDNWYPIADKWVMHHRKNLPALGNTTNNRIERFNLQY
;
A
#
# COMPACT_ATOMS: atom_id res chain seq x y z
N MET A 1 -10.69 2.99 8.22
CA MET A 1 -9.53 2.60 7.40
C MET A 1 -9.99 2.63 5.95
N LEU A 2 -9.55 3.60 5.14
CA LEU A 2 -10.14 3.83 3.83
C LEU A 2 -9.66 2.81 2.81
N ASP A 3 -10.57 2.38 1.95
CA ASP A 3 -10.29 1.56 0.78
C ASP A 3 -9.65 2.44 -0.32
N LYS A 4 -8.97 1.82 -1.28
CA LYS A 4 -8.26 2.50 -2.36
C LYS A 4 -9.23 2.98 -3.46
N ASP A 5 -10.41 3.43 -3.08
CA ASP A 5 -11.40 4.02 -3.98
C ASP A 5 -11.08 5.51 -4.18
N PHE A 6 -10.38 5.83 -5.27
CA PHE A 6 -9.95 7.20 -5.62
C PHE A 6 -11.12 8.20 -5.71
N VAL A 7 -12.33 7.74 -6.06
CA VAL A 7 -13.53 8.59 -6.16
C VAL A 7 -14.01 9.07 -4.80
N LYS A 8 -13.99 8.20 -3.78
CA LYS A 8 -14.38 8.56 -2.40
C LYS A 8 -13.30 9.33 -1.67
N LEU A 9 -12.05 9.22 -2.12
CA LEU A 9 -10.93 9.97 -1.57
C LEU A 9 -11.04 11.46 -1.92
N LYS A 10 -11.34 11.83 -3.18
CA LYS A 10 -11.38 13.25 -3.58
C LYS A 10 -12.43 14.06 -2.80
N LEU A 11 -13.64 13.53 -2.66
CA LEU A 11 -14.76 14.23 -2.00
C LEU A 11 -14.52 14.48 -0.50
N ALA A 12 -13.77 13.61 0.17
CA ALA A 12 -13.49 13.75 1.60
C ALA A 12 -12.31 14.70 1.90
N GLU A 13 -11.54 15.13 0.88
CA GLU A 13 -10.34 15.98 1.04
C GLU A 13 -10.73 17.46 1.16
N GLU A 14 -11.92 17.81 0.68
CA GLU A 14 -12.50 19.16 0.76
C GLU A 14 -13.16 19.42 2.12
N GLU A 15 -13.73 18.40 2.77
CA GLU A 15 -14.48 18.52 4.03
C GLU A 15 -13.63 18.29 5.29
N PHE A 16 -12.51 17.54 5.20
CA PHE A 16 -11.65 17.24 6.34
C PHE A 16 -10.17 17.21 5.92
N PRO A 17 -9.37 18.25 6.22
CA PRO A 17 -7.95 18.34 5.85
C PRO A 17 -7.04 17.42 6.70
N VAL A 18 -7.55 16.26 7.10
CA VAL A 18 -6.79 15.25 7.82
C VAL A 18 -6.07 14.36 6.82
N ARG A 19 -4.77 14.14 7.05
CA ARG A 19 -3.95 13.24 6.25
C ARG A 19 -4.52 11.82 6.29
N ARG A 20 -5.10 11.36 5.18
CA ARG A 20 -5.77 10.05 5.12
C ARG A 20 -4.77 8.93 4.82
N LEU A 21 -4.52 8.11 5.83
CA LEU A 21 -3.70 6.92 5.71
C LEU A 21 -4.50 5.74 5.16
N LEU A 22 -3.90 5.00 4.23
CA LEU A 22 -4.47 3.78 3.67
C LEU A 22 -4.32 2.61 4.64
N CYS A 23 -5.27 1.69 4.60
CA CYS A 23 -5.18 0.40 5.29
C CYS A 23 -3.98 -0.42 4.80
N VAL A 24 -3.09 -0.90 5.68
CA VAL A 24 -2.00 -1.82 5.27
C VAL A 24 -2.56 -3.10 4.62
N PHE A 25 -3.62 -3.66 5.18
CA PHE A 25 -4.27 -4.85 4.64
C PHE A 25 -4.84 -4.62 3.22
N HIS A 26 -5.57 -3.52 2.98
CA HIS A 26 -6.12 -3.21 1.66
C HIS A 26 -5.03 -2.84 0.67
N VAL A 27 -3.97 -2.15 1.13
CA VAL A 27 -2.79 -1.89 0.30
C VAL A 27 -2.20 -3.21 -0.20
N ILE A 28 -1.92 -4.15 0.70
CA ILE A 28 -1.39 -5.48 0.33
C ILE A 28 -2.38 -6.24 -0.57
N LYS A 29 -3.69 -6.20 -0.26
CA LYS A 29 -4.74 -6.87 -1.05
C LYS A 29 -4.77 -6.34 -2.48
N VAL A 30 -4.82 -5.01 -2.66
CA VAL A 30 -4.85 -4.39 -4.00
C VAL A 30 -3.59 -4.72 -4.79
N VAL A 31 -2.41 -4.62 -4.18
CA VAL A 31 -1.16 -4.97 -4.87
C VAL A 31 -1.13 -6.45 -5.24
N LYS A 32 -1.52 -7.35 -4.32
CA LYS A 32 -1.63 -8.79 -4.59
C LYS A 32 -2.57 -9.07 -5.77
N THR A 33 -3.75 -8.44 -5.81
CA THR A 33 -4.70 -8.59 -6.91
C THR A 33 -4.13 -8.06 -8.23
N ARG A 34 -3.46 -6.91 -8.24
CA ARG A 34 -2.84 -6.36 -9.46
C ARG A 34 -1.72 -7.25 -9.99
N VAL A 35 -0.82 -7.71 -9.11
CA VAL A 35 0.29 -8.60 -9.49
C VAL A 35 -0.24 -9.96 -9.94
N ALA A 36 -1.28 -10.51 -9.30
CA ALA A 36 -1.90 -11.76 -9.75
C ALA A 36 -2.47 -11.64 -11.17
N ARG A 37 -3.10 -10.51 -11.50
CA ARG A 37 -3.66 -10.19 -12.83
C ARG A 37 -2.62 -9.76 -13.87
N SER A 38 -1.35 -9.58 -13.49
CA SER A 38 -0.27 -9.37 -14.46
C SER A 38 0.02 -10.66 -15.24
N ASP A 39 0.77 -10.54 -16.34
CA ASP A 39 1.05 -11.63 -17.27
C ASP A 39 1.39 -12.95 -16.54
N PRO A 40 0.77 -14.09 -16.91
CA PRO A 40 1.08 -15.40 -16.31
C PRO A 40 2.56 -15.77 -16.40
N LEU A 41 3.32 -15.23 -17.36
CA LEU A 41 4.76 -15.44 -17.53
C LEU A 41 5.62 -14.70 -16.50
N VAL A 42 5.04 -13.84 -15.65
CA VAL A 42 5.78 -13.20 -14.55
C VAL A 42 6.09 -14.27 -13.49
N ALA A 43 7.22 -14.96 -13.65
CA ALA A 43 7.71 -15.95 -12.68
C ALA A 43 8.03 -15.34 -11.30
N TYR A 44 8.24 -14.02 -11.26
CA TYR A 44 8.70 -13.27 -10.09
C TYR A 44 7.57 -12.60 -9.31
N LYS A 45 6.30 -12.99 -9.51
CA LYS A 45 5.14 -12.40 -8.79
C LYS A 45 5.34 -12.38 -7.28
N GLN A 46 5.87 -13.46 -6.71
CA GLN A 46 6.11 -13.56 -5.27
C GLN A 46 7.26 -12.66 -4.80
N GLU A 47 8.30 -12.50 -5.62
CA GLU A 47 9.43 -11.61 -5.35
C GLU A 47 8.98 -10.14 -5.36
N ILE A 48 8.19 -9.74 -6.36
CA ILE A 48 7.59 -8.40 -6.45
C ILE A 48 6.74 -8.10 -5.21
N LEU A 49 5.89 -9.04 -4.78
CA LEU A 49 5.09 -8.87 -3.56
C LEU A 49 5.94 -8.78 -2.29
N THR A 50 7.07 -9.49 -2.26
CA THR A 50 8.01 -9.45 -1.14
C THR A 50 8.74 -8.12 -1.10
N ALA A 51 9.25 -7.65 -2.24
CA ALA A 51 9.89 -6.34 -2.37
C ALA A 51 8.94 -5.20 -1.99
N PHE A 52 7.69 -5.25 -2.46
CA PHE A 52 6.67 -4.27 -2.10
C PHE A 52 6.39 -4.24 -0.58
N ARG A 53 6.25 -5.40 0.07
CA ARG A 53 6.08 -5.48 1.53
C ARG A 53 7.29 -4.91 2.28
N ARG A 54 8.51 -5.19 1.80
CA ARG A 54 9.74 -4.63 2.39
C ARG A 54 9.73 -3.11 2.32
N ALA A 55 9.31 -2.51 1.20
CA ALA A 55 9.14 -1.06 1.08
C ALA A 55 8.06 -0.51 2.03
N LEU A 56 6.91 -1.20 2.13
CA LEU A 56 5.79 -0.81 3.00
C LEU A 56 6.20 -0.72 4.47
N TYR A 57 6.93 -1.71 4.98
CA TYR A 57 7.33 -1.82 6.40
C TYR A 57 8.65 -1.11 6.72
N THR A 58 9.04 -0.09 5.96
CA THR A 58 10.20 0.75 6.27
C THR A 58 9.88 1.82 7.30
N PHE A 59 10.88 2.22 8.10
CA PHE A 59 10.75 3.18 9.20
C PHE A 59 11.58 4.46 9.02
N THR A 60 12.27 4.61 7.90
CA THR A 60 12.97 5.84 7.52
C THR A 60 12.79 6.10 6.03
N ARG A 61 12.90 7.37 5.61
CA ARG A 61 12.88 7.73 4.19
C ARG A 61 14.00 7.01 3.42
N ALA A 62 15.22 7.02 3.94
CA ALA A 62 16.36 6.35 3.29
C ALA A 62 16.11 4.84 3.09
N ALA A 63 15.53 4.15 4.07
CA ALA A 63 15.17 2.75 3.93
C ALA A 63 14.07 2.53 2.89
N PHE A 64 13.06 3.41 2.85
CA PHE A 64 12.01 3.37 1.83
C PHE A 64 12.60 3.49 0.43
N GLU A 65 13.41 4.53 0.18
CA GLU A 65 14.03 4.76 -1.13
C GLU A 65 14.88 3.57 -1.59
N ALA A 66 15.66 2.98 -0.68
CA ALA A 66 16.46 1.79 -1.00
C ALA A 66 15.57 0.60 -1.39
N LYS A 67 14.51 0.32 -0.62
CA LYS A 67 13.59 -0.79 -0.92
C LYS A 67 12.68 -0.52 -2.11
N TRP A 68 12.42 0.74 -2.41
CA TRP A 68 11.72 1.15 -3.61
C TRP A 68 12.55 0.86 -4.85
N ARG A 69 13.84 1.18 -4.87
CA ARG A 69 14.73 0.82 -5.98
C ARG A 69 14.78 -0.68 -6.22
N GLU A 70 14.95 -1.48 -5.16
CA GLU A 70 14.89 -2.95 -5.25
C GLU A 70 13.58 -3.43 -5.89
N LEU A 71 12.43 -2.87 -5.49
CA LEU A 71 11.13 -3.22 -6.09
C LEU A 71 11.07 -2.90 -7.59
N ILE A 72 11.55 -1.72 -7.98
CA ILE A 72 11.50 -1.24 -9.35
C ILE A 72 12.44 -2.04 -10.26
N GLU A 73 13.59 -2.49 -9.75
CA GLU A 73 14.55 -3.35 -10.47
C GLU A 73 13.99 -4.74 -10.76
N VAL A 74 13.18 -5.31 -9.84
CA VAL A 74 12.58 -6.64 -10.05
C VAL A 74 11.25 -6.62 -10.82
N CYS A 75 10.68 -5.44 -11.06
CA CYS A 75 9.40 -5.31 -11.76
C CYS A 75 9.60 -5.26 -13.28
N PRO A 76 8.80 -6.00 -14.07
CA PRO A 76 8.71 -5.76 -15.51
C PRO A 76 8.12 -4.37 -15.78
N ASP A 77 8.41 -3.80 -16.95
CA ASP A 77 8.12 -2.40 -17.31
C ASP A 77 6.67 -1.98 -16.98
N HIS A 78 5.68 -2.77 -17.39
CA HIS A 78 4.27 -2.45 -17.15
C HIS A 78 3.86 -2.42 -15.66
N LEU A 79 4.52 -3.21 -14.80
CA LEU A 79 4.29 -3.16 -13.35
C LEU A 79 5.09 -2.02 -12.71
N ASN A 80 6.28 -1.74 -13.23
CA ASN A 80 7.13 -0.63 -12.82
C ASN A 80 6.39 0.71 -13.02
N GLU A 81 5.86 0.96 -14.22
CA GLU A 81 5.00 2.12 -14.53
C GLU A 81 3.82 2.21 -13.56
N TYR A 82 3.08 1.11 -13.38
CA TYR A 82 1.96 1.07 -12.44
C TYR A 82 2.38 1.48 -11.02
N PHE A 83 3.51 0.98 -10.50
CA PHE A 83 3.99 1.33 -9.17
C PHE A 83 4.43 2.80 -9.07
N ARG A 84 5.15 3.29 -10.08
CA ARG A 84 5.59 4.69 -10.16
C ARG A 84 4.43 5.67 -10.24
N ASP A 85 3.38 5.35 -10.99
CA ASP A 85 2.28 6.28 -11.20
C ASP A 85 1.24 6.23 -10.07
N ASN A 86 1.01 5.06 -9.48
CA ASN A 86 -0.13 4.85 -8.58
C ASN A 86 0.24 4.68 -7.10
N TRP A 87 1.51 4.41 -6.78
CA TRP A 87 1.93 4.09 -5.41
C TRP A 87 3.02 5.01 -4.89
N TYR A 88 4.02 5.33 -5.70
CA TYR A 88 5.08 6.26 -5.28
C TYR A 88 4.59 7.65 -4.88
N PRO A 89 3.71 8.33 -5.66
CA PRO A 89 3.29 9.70 -5.37
C PRO A 89 2.47 9.80 -4.08
N ILE A 90 1.90 8.68 -3.63
CA ILE A 90 1.11 8.56 -2.41
C ILE A 90 1.81 7.69 -1.35
N ALA A 91 3.13 7.49 -1.44
CA ALA A 91 3.94 6.73 -0.46
C ALA A 91 3.67 7.15 0.98
N ASP A 92 3.46 8.45 1.16
CA ASP A 92 3.12 9.09 2.40
C ASP A 92 1.83 8.53 3.06
N LYS A 93 0.89 8.01 2.26
CA LYS A 93 -0.39 7.46 2.72
C LYS A 93 -0.30 5.99 3.13
N TRP A 94 0.70 5.23 2.69
CA TRP A 94 0.74 3.77 2.91
C TRP A 94 1.99 3.22 3.59
N VAL A 95 3.14 3.89 3.52
CA VAL A 95 4.40 3.43 4.12
C VAL A 95 4.42 3.68 5.64
N MET A 96 4.97 2.74 6.42
CA MET A 96 4.95 2.77 7.89
C MET A 96 5.69 3.96 8.51
N HIS A 97 6.81 4.41 7.92
CA HIS A 97 7.59 5.53 8.48
C HIS A 97 6.82 6.84 8.57
N HIS A 98 5.79 7.01 7.74
CA HIS A 98 4.90 8.16 7.76
C HIS A 98 3.78 8.08 8.81
N ARG A 99 3.57 6.90 9.41
CA ARG A 99 2.54 6.63 10.42
C ARG A 99 3.01 6.85 11.85
N LYS A 100 4.29 7.18 12.06
CA LYS A 100 4.94 7.30 13.39
C LYS A 100 4.29 8.33 14.33
N ASN A 101 3.51 9.27 13.81
CA ASN A 101 2.83 10.30 14.61
C ASN A 101 1.34 10.00 14.87
N LEU A 102 0.83 8.83 14.45
CA LEU A 102 -0.45 8.37 14.96
C LEU A 102 -0.22 7.83 16.38
N PRO A 103 -0.94 8.33 17.42
CA PRO A 103 -0.92 7.67 18.71
C PRO A 103 -1.27 6.20 18.49
N ALA A 104 -0.32 5.33 18.78
CA ALA A 104 -0.50 3.89 18.76
C ALA A 104 -1.46 3.55 19.89
N LEU A 105 -2.76 3.75 19.68
CA LEU A 105 -3.84 3.22 20.51
C LEU A 105 -3.87 1.70 20.34
N GLY A 106 -2.84 1.01 20.87
CA GLY A 106 -2.83 -0.40 21.27
C GLY A 106 -3.27 -1.49 20.28
N ASN A 107 -3.63 -1.17 19.03
CA ASN A 107 -4.24 -2.10 18.09
C ASN A 107 -3.21 -2.55 17.05
N THR A 108 -2.25 -3.35 17.49
CA THR A 108 -1.37 -4.16 16.62
C THR A 108 -2.00 -5.50 16.24
N THR A 109 -3.29 -5.72 16.50
CA THR A 109 -4.01 -6.91 16.03
C THR A 109 -5.16 -6.52 15.10
N ASN A 110 -5.08 -7.11 13.93
CA ASN A 110 -5.89 -6.99 12.74
C ASN A 110 -7.23 -7.72 12.91
N ASN A 111 -7.91 -7.58 14.05
CA ASN A 111 -9.01 -8.48 14.41
C ASN A 111 -10.23 -7.81 15.08
N ARG A 112 -10.67 -6.62 14.63
CA ARG A 112 -11.97 -6.06 15.07
C ARG A 112 -12.90 -5.56 13.96
N ILE A 113 -12.40 -5.17 12.79
CA ILE A 113 -13.26 -4.61 11.73
C ILE A 113 -13.76 -5.68 10.73
N GLU A 114 -13.20 -6.90 10.74
CA GLU A 114 -13.62 -7.97 9.81
C GLU A 114 -14.84 -8.78 10.28
N ARG A 115 -15.44 -8.45 11.44
CA ARG A 115 -16.72 -9.06 11.86
C ARG A 115 -17.96 -8.37 11.28
N PHE A 116 -17.82 -7.23 10.60
CA PHE A 116 -18.99 -6.47 10.12
C PHE A 116 -19.34 -6.67 8.63
N ASN A 117 -18.50 -7.36 7.84
CA ASN A 117 -18.74 -7.54 6.40
C ASN A 117 -18.99 -8.99 5.98
N LEU A 118 -19.54 -9.83 6.87
CA LEU A 118 -19.98 -11.21 6.56
C LEU A 118 -21.50 -11.38 6.59
N GLN A 119 -22.28 -10.33 6.32
CA GLN A 119 -23.71 -10.46 6.04
C GLN A 119 -24.07 -9.56 4.86
N TYR A 120 -24.83 -10.14 3.92
CA TYR A 120 -25.29 -9.66 2.61
C TYR A 120 -24.39 -9.99 1.43
#